data_AF-A0A6A6SJJ4-F1
#
_entry.id   AF-A0A6A6SJJ4-F1
#
_cell.length_a   1.000
_cell.length_b   1.000
_cell.length_c   1.000
_cell.angle_alpha   90.00
_cell.angle_beta   90.00
_cell.angle_gamma   90.00
#
_symmetry.space_group_name_H-M   'P 1'
#
loop_
_entity.id
_entity.type
_entity.pdbx_description
1 polymer ?
#
loop_
_entity_poly.entity_id
_entity_poly.type
_entity_poly.pdbx_seq_one_letter_code
_entity_poly.pdbx_strand_id
1 'polypeptide(L)'
;MAMKVRSLRAVYFSVWIVVCYFILSFYFLPRGHPRHGQSTFHNHGSTHCLPRLSTDDISSALSFNDSCAAYSPFFPSEPNPPRIARVMVRYGTPMEPYEQRAVKTHMKNSIVHGTDLHMLCDAVVDSYWNKQAFLLRLMLEEMGKREEDRLEWLLWMDGDTVVLDQCRPAWSYLPPGYGGDGKEGRKKQELRTKKNSSNDEDHIGLNAGIFFLRVHPWSITFLLSILSFPTYNPAITLPHAEQSAMQKLLALPQFRPHVAYTPWEFFNTYPGSSDGARRYRESANNETENLGGEMWARRGDWVIHFAGHRDGKRRREKMTDWLDAVDATGNIWEEDRVQRDLSDPIRGFWKASGLDIR
;
A
#
# COMPACT_ATOMS: atom_id res chain seq x y z
N MET A 1 30.08 60.00 -40.55
CA MET A 1 29.86 58.53 -40.55
C MET A 1 29.78 57.96 -39.11
N ALA A 2 28.99 58.58 -38.22
CA ALA A 2 28.96 58.22 -36.78
C ALA A 2 27.55 58.07 -36.18
N MET A 3 26.46 58.29 -36.94
CA MET A 3 25.09 58.19 -36.42
C MET A 3 24.38 56.86 -36.71
N LYS A 4 24.95 55.95 -37.51
CA LYS A 4 24.31 54.65 -37.82
C LYS A 4 24.63 53.51 -36.85
N VAL A 5 25.62 53.66 -35.96
CA VAL A 5 26.07 52.57 -35.06
C VAL A 5 25.26 52.51 -33.74
N ARG A 6 24.62 53.61 -33.32
CA ARG A 6 23.82 53.64 -32.08
C ARG A 6 22.48 52.90 -32.20
N SER A 7 21.90 52.81 -33.40
CA SER A 7 20.62 52.12 -33.63
C SER A 7 20.75 50.59 -33.56
N LEU A 8 21.84 50.01 -34.05
CA LEU A 8 22.03 48.55 -33.99
C LEU A 8 22.17 48.05 -32.55
N ARG A 9 22.92 48.75 -31.68
CA ARG A 9 23.12 48.31 -30.29
C ARG A 9 21.82 48.28 -29.47
N ALA A 10 20.90 49.21 -29.72
CA ALA A 10 19.60 49.21 -29.07
C ALA A 10 18.73 48.02 -29.52
N VAL A 11 18.76 47.68 -30.81
CA VAL A 11 18.01 46.52 -31.35
C VAL A 11 18.58 45.20 -30.81
N TYR A 12 19.91 45.05 -30.75
CA TYR A 12 20.51 43.85 -30.16
C TYR A 12 20.20 43.71 -28.67
N PHE A 13 20.22 44.80 -27.89
CA PHE A 13 19.90 44.74 -26.47
C PHE A 13 18.44 44.34 -26.21
N SER A 14 17.50 44.85 -27.01
CA SER A 14 16.09 44.47 -26.92
C SER A 14 15.83 43.01 -27.32
N VAL A 15 16.52 42.51 -28.36
CA VAL A 15 16.43 41.09 -28.75
C VAL A 15 16.99 40.18 -27.66
N TRP A 16 18.10 40.55 -27.02
CA TRP A 16 18.65 39.79 -25.90
C TRP A 16 17.75 39.77 -24.66
N ILE A 17 17.05 40.88 -24.35
CA ILE A 17 16.08 40.91 -23.25
C ILE A 17 14.89 40.00 -23.56
N VAL A 18 14.35 40.04 -24.78
CA VAL A 18 13.22 39.18 -25.18
C VAL A 18 13.63 37.70 -25.19
N VAL A 19 14.83 37.37 -25.69
CA VAL A 19 15.37 35.99 -25.66
C VAL A 19 15.62 35.52 -24.23
N CYS A 20 16.19 36.35 -23.36
CA CYS A 20 16.34 36.02 -21.93
C CYS A 20 14.99 35.86 -21.24
N TYR A 21 13.98 36.68 -21.57
CA TYR A 21 12.63 36.56 -20.99
C TYR A 21 11.92 35.28 -21.48
N PHE A 22 12.08 34.89 -22.75
CA PHE A 22 11.57 33.62 -23.28
C PHE A 22 12.30 32.40 -22.70
N ILE A 23 13.62 32.48 -22.51
CA ILE A 23 14.40 31.40 -21.88
C ILE A 23 14.03 31.29 -20.39
N LEU A 24 13.96 32.41 -19.67
CA LEU A 24 13.56 32.42 -18.25
C LEU A 24 12.10 31.99 -18.05
N SER A 25 11.18 32.33 -18.95
CA SER A 25 9.81 31.82 -18.88
C SER A 25 9.70 30.34 -19.23
N PHE A 26 10.59 29.77 -20.05
CA PHE A 26 10.67 28.31 -20.23
C PHE A 26 11.25 27.57 -19.00
N TYR A 27 12.14 28.21 -18.23
CA TYR A 27 12.70 27.63 -17.00
C TYR A 27 11.86 27.91 -15.73
N PHE A 28 11.00 28.94 -15.75
CA PHE A 28 10.11 29.33 -14.65
C PHE A 28 8.60 29.22 -14.99
N LEU A 29 8.24 28.47 -16.03
CA LEU A 29 6.93 27.84 -16.04
C LEU A 29 6.86 26.99 -14.76
N PRO A 30 5.79 27.09 -13.95
CA PRO A 30 5.58 26.14 -12.87
C PRO A 30 5.73 24.78 -13.50
N ARG A 31 6.72 23.98 -13.04
CA ARG A 31 6.76 22.57 -13.36
C ARG A 31 5.35 22.09 -13.11
N GLY A 32 4.67 21.68 -14.19
CA GLY A 32 3.30 21.22 -14.11
C GLY A 32 3.21 20.27 -12.94
N HIS A 33 2.16 20.42 -12.12
CA HIS A 33 1.85 19.47 -11.08
C HIS A 33 2.08 18.05 -11.60
N PRO A 34 2.72 17.17 -10.82
CA PRO A 34 2.98 15.80 -11.26
C PRO A 34 1.67 15.27 -11.82
N ARG A 35 1.69 14.84 -13.09
CA ARG A 35 0.55 14.16 -13.69
C ARG A 35 0.19 13.04 -12.71
N HIS A 36 -0.98 13.15 -12.06
CA HIS A 36 -1.56 12.03 -11.32
C HIS A 36 -1.51 10.83 -12.27
N GLY A 37 -0.63 9.86 -11.97
CA GLY A 37 -0.49 8.66 -12.77
C GLY A 37 -1.85 8.00 -12.84
N GLN A 38 -2.35 7.75 -14.05
CA GLN A 38 -3.53 6.91 -14.19
C GLN A 38 -3.18 5.54 -13.61
N SER A 39 -3.91 5.13 -12.58
CA SER A 39 -3.71 3.82 -11.97
C SER A 39 -3.94 2.72 -12.99
N THR A 40 -3.01 1.77 -13.11
CA THR A 40 -3.19 0.63 -13.99
C THR A 40 -3.55 -0.63 -13.22
N PHE A 41 -4.52 -1.37 -13.77
CA PHE A 41 -5.03 -2.62 -13.20
C PHE A 41 -4.55 -3.79 -14.07
N HIS A 42 -3.61 -4.57 -13.53
CA HIS A 42 -2.95 -5.65 -14.26
C HIS A 42 -3.59 -6.99 -13.94
N ASN A 43 -4.15 -7.64 -14.96
CA ASN A 43 -4.67 -9.00 -14.89
C ASN A 43 -3.57 -9.99 -15.28
N HIS A 44 -3.17 -10.88 -14.37
CA HIS A 44 -2.17 -11.92 -14.65
C HIS A 44 -2.82 -13.30 -14.70
N GLY A 45 -2.72 -13.95 -15.86
CA GLY A 45 -3.38 -15.22 -16.13
C GLY A 45 -4.17 -15.17 -17.44
N SER A 46 -4.63 -16.34 -17.88
CA SER A 46 -5.59 -16.53 -18.96
C SER A 46 -7.02 -16.14 -18.59
N THR A 47 -7.40 -16.26 -17.31
CA THR A 47 -8.72 -15.83 -16.82
C THR A 47 -8.73 -14.35 -16.44
N HIS A 48 -9.90 -13.73 -16.55
CA HIS A 48 -10.13 -12.36 -16.08
C HIS A 48 -10.87 -12.39 -14.74
N CYS A 49 -10.17 -12.03 -13.66
CA CYS A 49 -10.73 -12.07 -12.30
C CYS A 49 -10.82 -10.69 -11.63
N LEU A 50 -10.30 -9.63 -12.27
CA LEU A 50 -10.51 -8.27 -11.81
C LEU A 50 -11.98 -7.84 -12.03
N PRO A 51 -12.63 -7.23 -11.02
CA PRO A 51 -13.94 -6.62 -11.22
C PRO A 51 -13.87 -5.50 -12.27
N ARG A 52 -14.91 -5.39 -13.09
CA ARG A 52 -15.06 -4.24 -13.98
C ARG A 52 -15.45 -3.00 -13.17
N LEU A 53 -14.78 -1.90 -13.43
CA LEU A 53 -15.17 -0.58 -12.94
C LEU A 53 -16.20 0.02 -13.89
N SER A 54 -17.31 0.50 -13.35
CA SER A 54 -18.26 1.35 -14.08
C SER A 54 -17.74 2.79 -14.16
N THR A 55 -18.39 3.61 -14.99
CA THR A 55 -18.14 5.06 -14.99
C THR A 55 -18.42 5.68 -13.61
N ASP A 56 -19.42 5.17 -12.89
CA ASP A 56 -19.76 5.64 -11.55
C ASP A 56 -18.67 5.28 -10.53
N ASP A 57 -18.07 4.08 -10.63
CA ASP A 57 -16.95 3.68 -9.77
C ASP A 57 -15.77 4.65 -9.93
N ILE A 58 -15.43 4.98 -11.20
CA ILE A 58 -14.32 5.90 -11.52
C ILE A 58 -14.65 7.32 -11.05
N SER A 59 -15.84 7.82 -11.35
CA SER A 59 -16.30 9.14 -10.94
C SER A 59 -16.31 9.29 -9.42
N SER A 60 -16.81 8.27 -8.71
CA SER A 60 -16.79 8.21 -7.24
C SER A 60 -15.36 8.26 -6.70
N ALA A 61 -14.41 7.54 -7.30
CA ALA A 61 -13.03 7.55 -6.86
C ALA A 61 -12.34 8.91 -7.08
N LEU A 62 -12.60 9.57 -8.22
CA LEU A 62 -12.08 10.91 -8.50
C LEU A 62 -12.67 11.97 -7.57
N SER A 63 -13.98 11.94 -7.34
CA SER A 63 -14.62 12.83 -6.35
C SER A 63 -14.09 12.58 -4.94
N PHE A 64 -13.78 11.32 -4.60
CA PHE A 64 -13.16 11.00 -3.32
C PHE A 64 -11.74 11.56 -3.23
N ASN A 65 -10.96 11.52 -4.31
CA ASN A 65 -9.64 12.15 -4.38
C ASN A 65 -9.70 13.66 -4.10
N ASP A 66 -10.64 14.37 -4.73
CA ASP A 66 -10.85 15.80 -4.49
C ASP A 66 -11.22 16.08 -3.01
N SER A 67 -12.12 15.27 -2.43
CA SER A 67 -12.48 15.37 -1.02
C SER A 67 -11.29 15.07 -0.09
N CYS A 68 -10.49 14.06 -0.39
CA CYS A 68 -9.26 13.79 0.37
C CYS A 68 -8.26 14.94 0.31
N ALA A 69 -8.11 15.58 -0.86
CA ALA A 69 -7.24 16.74 -1.03
C ALA A 69 -7.69 17.95 -0.21
N ALA A 70 -9.00 18.08 0.01
CA ALA A 70 -9.58 19.17 0.81
C ALA A 70 -9.51 18.92 2.32
N TYR A 71 -9.73 17.69 2.78
CA TYR A 71 -10.01 17.41 4.19
C TYR A 71 -9.00 16.50 4.90
N SER A 72 -8.25 15.66 4.17
CA SER A 72 -7.35 14.69 4.82
C SER A 72 -5.93 15.24 5.02
N PRO A 73 -5.22 14.83 6.09
CA PRO A 73 -3.88 15.34 6.41
C PRO A 73 -2.77 14.77 5.52
N PHE A 74 -3.11 13.88 4.57
CA PHE A 74 -2.13 13.24 3.69
C PHE A 74 -1.90 14.01 2.38
N PHE A 75 -2.60 15.14 2.21
CA PHE A 75 -2.53 16.00 1.03
C PHE A 75 -2.01 17.41 1.39
N PRO A 76 -1.18 18.03 0.53
CA PRO A 76 -0.63 17.48 -0.71
C PRO A 76 0.32 16.30 -0.43
N SER A 77 0.34 15.33 -1.35
CA SER A 77 1.20 14.15 -1.25
C SER A 77 2.67 14.55 -1.11
N GLU A 78 3.45 13.72 -0.40
CA GLU A 78 4.92 13.79 -0.38
C GLU A 78 5.47 14.13 -1.78
N PRO A 79 6.43 15.08 -1.94
CA PRO A 79 6.86 15.54 -3.26
C PRO A 79 7.38 14.44 -4.19
N ASN A 80 7.98 13.40 -3.60
CA ASN A 80 8.45 12.19 -4.28
C ASN A 80 8.02 10.97 -3.46
N PRO A 81 6.74 10.56 -3.54
CA PRO A 81 6.28 9.39 -2.82
C PRO A 81 6.93 8.15 -3.46
N PRO A 82 7.26 7.11 -2.66
CA PRO A 82 7.84 5.89 -3.20
C PRO A 82 6.87 5.25 -4.19
N ARG A 83 7.40 4.66 -5.26
CA ARG A 83 6.60 3.93 -6.25
C ARG A 83 6.16 2.58 -5.69
N ILE A 84 4.87 2.45 -5.40
CA ILE A 84 4.27 1.24 -4.81
C ILE A 84 3.22 0.68 -5.75
N ALA A 85 3.24 -0.64 -5.94
CA ALA A 85 2.09 -1.36 -6.51
C ALA A 85 1.50 -2.33 -5.50
N ARG A 86 0.17 -2.45 -5.53
CA ARG A 86 -0.57 -3.46 -4.77
C ARG A 86 -0.56 -4.78 -5.52
N VAL A 87 -0.43 -5.88 -4.79
CA VAL A 87 -0.38 -7.23 -5.35
C VAL A 87 -1.36 -8.11 -4.60
N MET A 88 -2.25 -8.75 -5.34
CA MET A 88 -3.33 -9.59 -4.82
C MET A 88 -3.45 -10.87 -5.65
N VAL A 89 -4.20 -11.83 -5.11
CA VAL A 89 -4.50 -13.09 -5.79
C VAL A 89 -5.96 -13.47 -5.59
N ARG A 90 -6.57 -13.98 -6.66
CA ARG A 90 -7.90 -14.59 -6.59
C ARG A 90 -8.03 -15.68 -7.65
N TYR A 91 -8.44 -16.86 -7.23
CA TYR A 91 -8.65 -18.01 -8.14
C TYR A 91 -10.10 -18.39 -8.31
N GLY A 92 -10.42 -18.92 -9.49
CA GLY A 92 -11.74 -19.47 -9.74
C GLY A 92 -12.74 -18.39 -10.09
N THR A 93 -13.59 -18.73 -11.04
CA THR A 93 -14.62 -17.87 -11.59
C THR A 93 -15.97 -18.56 -11.47
N PRO A 94 -17.06 -17.79 -11.22
CA PRO A 94 -17.10 -16.36 -11.01
C PRO A 94 -16.71 -15.92 -9.58
N MET A 95 -16.23 -14.68 -9.45
CA MET A 95 -15.98 -14.04 -8.15
C MET A 95 -17.32 -13.70 -7.48
N GLU A 96 -17.46 -13.99 -6.18
CA GLU A 96 -18.68 -13.70 -5.43
C GLU A 96 -18.89 -12.18 -5.27
N PRO A 97 -20.13 -11.68 -5.14
CA PRO A 97 -20.39 -10.24 -5.08
C PRO A 97 -19.64 -9.48 -3.98
N TYR A 98 -19.50 -10.08 -2.79
CA TYR A 98 -18.76 -9.47 -1.68
C TYR A 98 -17.25 -9.40 -1.94
N GLU A 99 -16.67 -10.39 -2.65
CA GLU A 99 -15.27 -10.38 -3.06
C GLU A 99 -15.03 -9.29 -4.12
N GLN A 100 -15.96 -9.12 -5.06
CA GLN A 100 -15.89 -8.04 -6.06
C GLN A 100 -15.89 -6.67 -5.40
N ARG A 101 -16.80 -6.46 -4.43
CA ARG A 101 -16.86 -5.22 -3.65
C ARG A 101 -15.57 -4.99 -2.86
N ALA A 102 -15.03 -6.01 -2.21
CA ALA A 102 -13.76 -5.92 -1.49
C ALA A 102 -12.61 -5.48 -2.42
N VAL A 103 -12.43 -6.15 -3.57
CA VAL A 103 -11.42 -5.76 -4.57
C VAL A 103 -11.65 -4.34 -5.09
N LYS A 104 -12.90 -3.93 -5.32
CA LYS A 104 -13.23 -2.55 -5.72
C LYS A 104 -12.79 -1.51 -4.69
N THR A 105 -12.81 -1.81 -3.38
CA THR A 105 -12.26 -0.89 -2.37
C THR A 105 -10.76 -0.65 -2.54
N HIS A 106 -10.01 -1.67 -2.97
CA HIS A 106 -8.60 -1.52 -3.31
C HIS A 106 -8.39 -0.76 -4.61
N MET A 107 -9.22 -1.02 -5.64
CA MET A 107 -9.16 -0.32 -6.91
C MET A 107 -9.48 1.17 -6.74
N LYS A 108 -10.47 1.51 -5.92
CA LYS A 108 -10.80 2.89 -5.54
C LYS A 108 -9.62 3.58 -4.89
N ASN A 109 -8.99 2.97 -3.87
CA ASN A 109 -7.81 3.55 -3.22
C ASN A 109 -6.63 3.69 -4.20
N SER A 110 -6.47 2.74 -5.11
CA SER A 110 -5.49 2.83 -6.20
C SER A 110 -5.73 4.03 -7.10
N ILE A 111 -6.99 4.34 -7.48
CA ILE A 111 -7.36 5.54 -8.26
C ILE A 111 -7.09 6.81 -7.45
N VAL A 112 -7.52 6.85 -6.18
CA VAL A 112 -7.34 8.01 -5.30
C VAL A 112 -5.86 8.39 -5.16
N HIS A 113 -4.94 7.44 -5.20
CA HIS A 113 -3.51 7.70 -5.02
C HIS A 113 -2.65 7.53 -6.27
N GLY A 114 -3.24 7.19 -7.42
CA GLY A 114 -2.48 6.96 -8.66
C GLY A 114 -1.50 5.78 -8.58
N THR A 115 -1.86 4.70 -7.87
CA THR A 115 -1.01 3.50 -7.67
C THR A 115 -1.56 2.27 -8.38
N ASP A 116 -0.68 1.44 -8.89
CA ASP A 116 -1.04 0.24 -9.66
C ASP A 116 -1.53 -0.91 -8.77
N LEU A 117 -2.30 -1.82 -9.37
CA LEU A 117 -2.74 -3.06 -8.73
C LEU A 117 -2.57 -4.24 -9.69
N HIS A 118 -1.84 -5.26 -9.23
CA HIS A 118 -1.62 -6.52 -9.91
C HIS A 118 -2.45 -7.63 -9.26
N MET A 119 -3.24 -8.34 -10.06
CA MET A 119 -4.06 -9.46 -9.62
C MET A 119 -3.65 -10.73 -10.37
N LEU A 120 -3.23 -11.77 -9.63
CA LEU A 120 -3.07 -13.10 -10.19
C LEU A 120 -4.40 -13.84 -10.19
N CYS A 121 -4.85 -14.21 -11.39
CA CYS A 121 -6.15 -14.85 -11.63
C CYS A 121 -6.08 -16.37 -11.80
N ASP A 122 -4.94 -16.88 -12.26
CA ASP A 122 -4.71 -18.31 -12.43
C ASP A 122 -3.59 -18.78 -11.52
N ALA A 123 -3.78 -19.92 -10.87
CA ALA A 123 -2.74 -20.53 -10.05
C ALA A 123 -1.56 -20.94 -10.95
N VAL A 124 -0.35 -20.59 -10.52
CA VAL A 124 0.92 -20.93 -11.17
C VAL A 124 1.55 -22.14 -10.50
N VAL A 125 1.37 -22.26 -9.18
CA VAL A 125 1.86 -23.35 -8.34
C VAL A 125 0.75 -23.81 -7.39
N ASP A 126 1.03 -24.79 -6.54
CA ASP A 126 0.03 -25.32 -5.63
C ASP A 126 -0.37 -24.33 -4.53
N SER A 127 -1.69 -24.17 -4.37
CA SER A 127 -2.34 -23.59 -3.19
C SER A 127 -1.69 -22.27 -2.71
N TYR A 128 -1.23 -22.23 -1.47
CA TYR A 128 -0.79 -21.00 -0.81
C TYR A 128 0.58 -20.45 -1.28
N TRP A 129 1.36 -21.23 -2.03
CA TRP A 129 2.69 -20.82 -2.51
C TRP A 129 2.65 -19.82 -3.67
N ASN A 130 1.48 -19.64 -4.28
CA ASN A 130 1.32 -18.71 -5.38
C ASN A 130 1.61 -17.26 -5.01
N LYS A 131 1.35 -16.87 -3.77
CA LYS A 131 1.71 -15.55 -3.24
C LYS A 131 3.18 -15.25 -3.49
N GLN A 132 4.05 -16.17 -3.09
CA GLN A 132 5.50 -16.03 -3.24
C GLN A 132 5.94 -16.20 -4.69
N ALA A 133 5.36 -17.14 -5.43
CA ALA A 133 5.68 -17.33 -6.85
C ALA A 133 5.35 -16.08 -7.67
N PHE A 134 4.20 -15.46 -7.39
CA PHE A 134 3.77 -14.25 -8.08
C PHE A 134 4.59 -13.04 -7.71
N LEU A 135 4.84 -12.83 -6.41
CA LEU A 135 5.73 -11.78 -5.94
C LEU A 135 7.13 -11.94 -6.54
N LEU A 136 7.65 -13.16 -6.64
CA LEU A 136 8.97 -13.43 -7.23
C LEU A 136 9.01 -13.05 -8.71
N ARG A 137 7.96 -13.41 -9.46
CA ARG A 137 7.84 -13.00 -10.87
C ARG A 137 7.88 -11.47 -11.01
N LEU A 138 7.02 -10.76 -10.30
CA LEU A 138 6.97 -9.29 -10.36
C LEU A 138 8.30 -8.67 -9.91
N MET A 139 8.91 -9.20 -8.86
CA MET A 139 10.21 -8.78 -8.36
C MET A 139 11.30 -8.88 -9.43
N LEU A 140 11.35 -10.00 -10.17
CA LEU A 140 12.31 -10.21 -11.25
C LEU A 140 12.04 -9.26 -12.44
N GLU A 141 10.77 -9.05 -12.79
CA GLU A 141 10.36 -8.09 -13.84
C GLU A 141 10.79 -6.65 -13.47
N GLU A 142 10.55 -6.20 -12.23
CA GLU A 142 10.95 -4.86 -11.76
C GLU A 142 12.47 -4.70 -11.65
N MET A 143 13.18 -5.74 -11.20
CA MET A 143 14.65 -5.72 -11.13
C MET A 143 15.32 -5.68 -12.52
N GLY A 144 14.58 -6.00 -13.59
CA GLY A 144 15.03 -5.84 -14.98
C GLY A 144 14.83 -4.44 -15.54
N LYS A 145 14.09 -3.56 -14.85
CA LYS A 145 13.88 -2.16 -15.25
C LYS A 145 15.01 -1.25 -14.75
N ARG A 146 15.10 -0.04 -15.32
CA ARG A 146 15.97 1.01 -14.78
C ARG A 146 15.46 1.47 -13.41
N GLU A 147 16.36 1.98 -12.56
CA GLU A 147 16.04 2.35 -11.18
C GLU A 147 14.98 3.47 -11.09
N GLU A 148 14.99 4.39 -12.04
CA GLU A 148 14.01 5.47 -12.16
C GLU A 148 12.61 5.00 -12.57
N ASP A 149 12.52 3.86 -13.27
CA ASP A 149 11.27 3.32 -13.82
C ASP A 149 10.69 2.17 -12.99
N ARG A 150 11.52 1.53 -12.14
CA ARG A 150 11.09 0.38 -11.31
C ARG A 150 10.22 0.82 -10.15
N LEU A 151 9.29 -0.04 -9.77
CA LEU A 151 8.65 0.04 -8.46
C LEU A 151 9.71 -0.06 -7.36
N GLU A 152 9.48 0.62 -6.24
CA GLU A 152 10.35 0.53 -5.07
C GLU A 152 9.80 -0.48 -4.07
N TRP A 153 8.48 -0.64 -4.02
CA TRP A 153 7.79 -1.55 -3.11
C TRP A 153 6.64 -2.28 -3.80
N LEU A 154 6.51 -3.56 -3.45
CA LEU A 154 5.30 -4.33 -3.67
C LEU A 154 4.57 -4.44 -2.34
N LEU A 155 3.28 -4.10 -2.32
CA LEU A 155 2.40 -4.29 -1.19
C LEU A 155 1.53 -5.52 -1.43
N TRP A 156 1.80 -6.60 -0.70
CA TRP A 156 0.92 -7.76 -0.72
C TRP A 156 -0.34 -7.50 0.10
N MET A 157 -1.51 -7.89 -0.43
CA MET A 157 -2.78 -7.91 0.31
C MET A 157 -3.57 -9.18 -0.03
N ASP A 158 -4.02 -9.92 0.98
CA ASP A 158 -4.89 -11.09 0.80
C ASP A 158 -6.25 -10.68 0.24
N GLY A 159 -6.92 -11.59 -0.48
CA GLY A 159 -8.21 -11.33 -1.13
C GLY A 159 -9.38 -11.12 -0.16
N ASP A 160 -9.18 -11.39 1.13
CA ASP A 160 -10.13 -11.14 2.21
C ASP A 160 -9.74 -9.91 3.04
N THR A 161 -9.31 -8.85 2.37
CA THR A 161 -9.10 -7.51 2.95
C THR A 161 -10.05 -6.48 2.36
N VAL A 162 -10.37 -5.43 3.12
CA VAL A 162 -11.18 -4.29 2.66
C VAL A 162 -10.49 -2.98 3.08
N VAL A 163 -10.36 -2.03 2.16
CA VAL A 163 -9.83 -0.70 2.47
C VAL A 163 -10.91 0.16 3.11
N LEU A 164 -10.64 0.62 4.34
CA LEU A 164 -11.53 1.43 5.17
C LEU A 164 -11.31 2.94 4.93
N ASP A 165 -10.06 3.40 5.01
CA ASP A 165 -9.68 4.80 4.78
C ASP A 165 -9.15 4.97 3.35
N GLN A 166 -10.01 5.47 2.47
CA GLN A 166 -9.67 5.70 1.07
C GLN A 166 -8.72 6.89 0.86
N CYS A 167 -8.60 7.79 1.84
CA CYS A 167 -7.72 8.96 1.78
C CYS A 167 -6.29 8.68 2.25
N ARG A 168 -6.07 7.59 3.00
CA ARG A 168 -4.73 7.26 3.48
C ARG A 168 -3.94 6.50 2.41
N PRO A 169 -2.78 7.04 1.97
CA PRO A 169 -1.94 6.37 1.00
C PRO A 169 -1.10 5.26 1.63
N ALA A 170 -0.84 4.20 0.86
CA ALA A 170 -0.01 3.07 1.30
C ALA A 170 1.41 3.50 1.74
N TRP A 171 1.99 4.49 1.07
CA TRP A 171 3.34 4.97 1.39
C TRP A 171 3.43 5.65 2.76
N SER A 172 2.32 6.10 3.35
CA SER A 172 2.33 6.73 4.69
C SER A 172 2.79 5.78 5.80
N TYR A 173 2.79 4.46 5.54
CA TYR A 173 3.28 3.43 6.44
C TYR A 173 4.77 3.12 6.27
N LEU A 174 5.43 3.72 5.28
CA LEU A 174 6.86 3.58 5.05
C LEU A 174 7.62 4.70 5.78
N PRO A 175 8.93 4.53 6.05
CA PRO A 175 9.75 5.58 6.66
C PRO A 175 9.79 6.80 5.74
N PRO A 176 9.83 8.02 6.33
CA PRO A 176 10.05 9.24 5.55
C PRO A 176 11.32 9.15 4.70
N GLY A 177 11.35 9.81 3.55
CA GLY A 177 12.57 10.02 2.75
C GLY A 177 13.13 8.81 1.98
N TYR A 178 12.32 7.78 1.72
CA TYR A 178 12.73 6.69 0.82
C TYR A 178 12.83 7.10 -0.67
N GLY A 179 12.35 8.28 -1.04
CA GLY A 179 12.33 8.80 -2.42
C GLY A 179 13.48 9.74 -2.80
N GLY A 180 14.60 9.78 -2.06
CA GLY A 180 15.64 10.79 -2.27
C GLY A 180 17.06 10.28 -2.04
N ASP A 181 17.84 10.33 -3.12
CA ASP A 181 19.30 10.20 -3.21
C ASP A 181 19.86 8.85 -2.75
N GLY A 182 20.40 8.08 -3.70
CA GLY A 182 21.06 6.78 -3.55
C GLY A 182 22.30 6.75 -2.65
N LYS A 183 22.25 7.39 -1.48
CA LYS A 183 23.22 7.25 -0.42
C LYS A 183 23.00 5.91 0.25
N GLU A 184 23.87 5.02 -0.15
CA GLU A 184 24.06 3.60 0.13
C GLU A 184 24.10 3.19 1.63
N GLY A 185 23.77 4.08 2.56
CA GLY A 185 23.85 3.87 4.01
C GLY A 185 22.54 3.46 4.70
N ARG A 186 21.38 3.49 4.03
CA ARG A 186 20.08 3.15 4.67
C ARG A 186 19.61 1.76 4.24
N LYS A 187 20.35 0.74 4.70
CA LYS A 187 20.19 -0.67 4.32
C LYS A 187 19.67 -1.46 5.53
N LYS A 188 18.81 -2.46 5.28
CA LYS A 188 18.27 -3.47 6.22
C LYS A 188 16.80 -3.32 6.66
N GLN A 189 15.91 -2.79 5.83
CA GLN A 189 14.46 -2.99 6.03
C GLN A 189 13.75 -3.19 4.69
N GLU A 190 13.79 -4.43 4.22
CA GLU A 190 13.32 -4.86 2.91
C GLU A 190 11.96 -5.55 3.02
N LEU A 191 11.62 -6.08 4.20
CA LEU A 191 10.29 -6.56 4.54
C LEU A 191 9.71 -5.73 5.68
N ARG A 192 8.48 -5.24 5.52
CA ARG A 192 7.71 -4.64 6.61
C ARG A 192 6.47 -5.45 6.84
N THR A 193 6.35 -5.98 8.03
CA THR A 193 5.28 -6.90 8.38
C THR A 193 4.98 -6.78 9.86
N LYS A 194 3.90 -7.40 10.31
CA LYS A 194 3.46 -7.30 11.69
C LYS A 194 4.02 -8.46 12.53
N LYS A 195 4.48 -8.15 13.75
CA LYS A 195 4.86 -9.14 14.77
C LYS A 195 3.72 -9.30 15.77
N ASN A 196 3.37 -10.53 16.13
CA ASN A 196 2.46 -10.72 17.27
C ASN A 196 3.18 -10.49 18.59
N SER A 197 2.48 -9.83 19.53
CA SER A 197 2.98 -9.63 20.88
C SER A 197 3.35 -10.97 21.52
N SER A 198 4.49 -10.94 22.19
CA SER A 198 5.06 -12.00 23.01
C SER A 198 4.32 -12.07 24.33
N ASN A 199 3.60 -13.17 24.56
CA ASN A 199 3.53 -13.95 25.78
C ASN A 199 2.53 -15.08 25.49
N ASP A 200 2.87 -16.28 25.93
CA ASP A 200 2.23 -17.55 25.63
C ASP A 200 2.60 -18.20 24.30
N GLU A 201 2.77 -19.51 24.40
CA GLU A 201 3.17 -20.46 23.38
C GLU A 201 2.09 -20.66 22.30
N ASP A 202 1.39 -19.58 21.90
CA ASP A 202 0.38 -19.53 20.84
C ASP A 202 0.95 -18.90 19.53
N HIS A 203 1.99 -19.58 19.02
CA HIS A 203 2.25 -19.98 17.63
C HIS A 203 1.91 -19.14 16.37
N ILE A 204 1.65 -17.83 16.36
CA ILE A 204 1.60 -17.08 15.08
C ILE A 204 2.37 -15.75 15.16
N GLY A 205 3.69 -15.80 15.13
CA GLY A 205 4.56 -14.62 15.29
C GLY A 205 4.55 -13.60 14.14
N LEU A 206 3.95 -13.96 13.00
CA LEU A 206 3.88 -13.19 11.74
C LEU A 206 2.47 -13.32 11.15
N ASN A 207 1.88 -12.23 10.64
CA ASN A 207 0.76 -12.35 9.70
C ASN A 207 1.24 -11.98 8.29
N ALA A 208 1.13 -12.92 7.35
CA ALA A 208 1.60 -12.78 5.98
C ALA A 208 0.48 -12.37 4.99
N GLY A 209 -0.64 -11.86 5.50
CA GLY A 209 -1.74 -11.42 4.64
C GLY A 209 -1.64 -9.97 4.19
N ILE A 210 -0.89 -9.13 4.91
CA ILE A 210 -0.57 -7.76 4.47
C ILE A 210 0.88 -7.45 4.84
N PHE A 211 1.71 -7.12 3.86
CA PHE A 211 3.10 -6.72 4.08
C PHE A 211 3.67 -5.94 2.90
N PHE A 212 4.65 -5.09 3.18
CA PHE A 212 5.44 -4.41 2.16
C PHE A 212 6.74 -5.17 1.92
N LEU A 213 7.09 -5.37 0.65
CA LEU A 213 8.32 -6.01 0.21
C LEU A 213 9.05 -5.10 -0.77
N ARG A 214 10.26 -4.69 -0.43
CA ARG A 214 11.08 -3.81 -1.26
C ARG A 214 11.52 -4.52 -2.53
N VAL A 215 11.55 -3.81 -3.65
CA VAL A 215 12.18 -4.28 -4.88
C VAL A 215 13.70 -4.30 -4.70
N HIS A 216 14.25 -5.48 -4.41
CA HIS A 216 15.65 -5.63 -4.02
C HIS A 216 16.14 -7.09 -4.18
N PRO A 217 17.44 -7.33 -4.47
CA PRO A 217 18.01 -8.69 -4.56
C PRO A 217 17.80 -9.55 -3.30
N TRP A 218 17.79 -8.92 -2.12
CA TRP A 218 17.47 -9.61 -0.87
C TRP A 218 16.07 -10.23 -0.91
N SER A 219 15.08 -9.50 -1.42
CA SER A 219 13.69 -9.95 -1.50
C SER A 219 13.55 -11.13 -2.47
N ILE A 220 14.30 -11.14 -3.57
CA ILE A 220 14.40 -12.31 -4.48
C ILE A 220 14.93 -13.52 -3.71
N THR A 221 16.04 -13.36 -2.98
CA THR A 221 16.65 -14.44 -2.20
C THR A 221 15.69 -14.97 -1.14
N PHE A 222 14.97 -14.08 -0.47
CA PHE A 222 13.97 -14.44 0.53
C PHE A 222 12.80 -15.21 -0.08
N LEU A 223 12.23 -14.76 -1.20
CA LEU A 223 11.13 -15.43 -1.90
C LEU A 223 11.53 -16.82 -2.42
N LEU A 224 12.72 -16.95 -3.02
CA LEU A 224 13.27 -18.24 -3.43
C LEU A 224 13.47 -19.18 -2.23
N SER A 225 13.93 -18.65 -1.10
CA SER A 225 14.12 -19.42 0.12
C SER A 225 12.79 -19.93 0.69
N ILE A 226 11.72 -19.13 0.61
CA ILE A 226 10.38 -19.54 1.03
C ILE A 226 9.86 -20.67 0.13
N LEU A 227 9.90 -20.48 -1.19
CA LEU A 227 9.40 -21.46 -2.17
C LEU A 227 10.15 -22.80 -2.10
N SER A 228 11.45 -22.76 -1.84
CA SER A 228 12.27 -23.97 -1.70
C SER A 228 12.26 -24.59 -0.30
N PHE A 229 11.68 -23.90 0.69
CA PHE A 229 11.69 -24.34 2.09
C PHE A 229 11.15 -25.76 2.26
N PRO A 230 9.97 -26.14 1.72
CA PRO A 230 9.42 -27.48 1.92
C PRO A 230 10.30 -28.58 1.31
N THR A 231 10.95 -28.30 0.17
CA THR A 231 11.83 -29.24 -0.51
C THR A 231 13.08 -29.56 0.32
N TYR A 232 13.69 -28.54 0.93
CA TYR A 232 14.90 -28.72 1.73
C TYR A 232 14.61 -29.06 3.21
N ASN A 233 13.36 -28.91 3.66
CA ASN A 233 12.95 -29.16 5.03
C ASN A 233 11.67 -30.01 5.11
N PRO A 234 11.62 -31.20 4.47
CA PRO A 234 10.40 -31.98 4.35
C PRO A 234 9.85 -32.50 5.69
N ALA A 235 10.71 -32.60 6.71
CA ALA A 235 10.33 -33.04 8.05
C ALA A 235 9.71 -31.92 8.91
N ILE A 236 9.74 -30.66 8.45
CA ILE A 236 9.25 -29.52 9.22
C ILE A 236 7.77 -29.28 8.91
N THR A 237 6.93 -29.37 9.94
CA THR A 237 5.52 -29.00 9.84
C THR A 237 5.36 -27.50 9.63
N LEU A 238 4.52 -27.13 8.66
CA LEU A 238 4.15 -25.77 8.32
C LEU A 238 2.65 -25.58 8.53
N PRO A 239 2.18 -25.33 9.78
CA PRO A 239 0.75 -25.23 10.09
C PRO A 239 0.04 -24.11 9.32
N HIS A 240 0.78 -23.08 8.91
CA HIS A 240 0.32 -21.99 8.06
C HIS A 240 1.19 -21.86 6.81
N ALA A 241 1.51 -23.00 6.16
CA ALA A 241 2.20 -23.09 4.88
C ALA A 241 3.34 -22.05 4.71
N GLU A 242 3.19 -21.12 3.77
CA GLU A 242 4.15 -20.07 3.42
C GLU A 242 4.40 -19.09 4.57
N GLN A 243 3.40 -18.78 5.40
CA GLN A 243 3.58 -17.93 6.58
C GLN A 243 4.48 -18.61 7.62
N SER A 244 4.31 -19.91 7.83
CA SER A 244 5.18 -20.68 8.73
C SER A 244 6.62 -20.74 8.20
N ALA A 245 6.80 -20.88 6.87
CA ALA A 245 8.12 -20.86 6.25
C ALA A 245 8.78 -19.47 6.38
N MET A 246 8.03 -18.39 6.11
CA MET A 246 8.49 -17.01 6.32
C MET A 246 8.95 -16.79 7.77
N GLN A 247 8.16 -17.19 8.75
CA GLN A 247 8.50 -17.01 10.17
C GLN A 247 9.82 -17.73 10.53
N LYS A 248 10.01 -18.96 10.05
CA LYS A 248 11.24 -19.74 10.29
C LYS A 248 12.45 -19.09 9.62
N LEU A 249 12.31 -18.64 8.37
CA LEU A 249 13.38 -17.97 7.63
C LEU A 249 13.76 -16.63 8.25
N LEU A 250 12.79 -15.82 8.65
CA LEU A 250 13.04 -14.52 9.29
C LEU A 250 13.71 -14.62 10.67
N ALA A 251 13.71 -15.81 11.29
CA ALA A 251 14.49 -16.06 12.50
C ALA A 251 15.99 -16.26 12.22
N LEU A 252 16.38 -16.54 10.97
CA LEU A 252 17.76 -16.83 10.61
C LEU A 252 18.61 -15.54 10.50
N PRO A 253 19.90 -15.55 10.88
CA PRO A 253 20.76 -14.37 10.90
C PRO A 253 20.87 -13.61 9.58
N GLN A 254 20.74 -14.28 8.44
CA GLN A 254 20.81 -13.67 7.11
C GLN A 254 19.54 -12.90 6.71
N PHE A 255 18.39 -13.21 7.32
CA PHE A 255 17.12 -12.55 7.00
C PHE A 255 16.64 -11.62 8.11
N ARG A 256 16.91 -11.96 9.38
CA ARG A 256 16.47 -11.19 10.55
C ARG A 256 16.81 -9.69 10.52
N PRO A 257 17.99 -9.25 10.07
CA PRO A 257 18.32 -7.83 10.09
C PRO A 257 17.45 -6.99 9.14
N HIS A 258 16.85 -7.63 8.13
CA HIS A 258 16.19 -7.00 6.98
C HIS A 258 14.67 -6.83 7.13
N VAL A 259 14.12 -7.13 8.31
CA VAL A 259 12.68 -7.03 8.58
C VAL A 259 12.38 -5.97 9.63
N ALA A 260 11.41 -5.12 9.33
CA ALA A 260 10.78 -4.23 10.29
C ALA A 260 9.45 -4.83 10.73
N TYR A 261 9.31 -4.98 12.05
CA TYR A 261 8.08 -5.45 12.67
C TYR A 261 7.25 -4.28 13.18
N THR A 262 6.11 -4.00 12.54
CA THR A 262 5.24 -2.87 12.89
C THR A 262 4.11 -3.28 13.83
N PRO A 263 3.54 -2.32 14.58
CA PRO A 263 2.29 -2.51 15.32
C PRO A 263 1.14 -3.01 14.44
N TRP A 264 0.15 -3.63 15.08
CA TRP A 264 -0.96 -4.32 14.40
C TRP A 264 -1.83 -3.34 13.61
N GLU A 265 -2.15 -2.25 14.26
CA GLU A 265 -3.08 -1.22 13.84
C GLU A 265 -2.59 -0.44 12.61
N PHE A 266 -1.30 -0.50 12.28
CA PHE A 266 -0.77 0.22 11.12
C PHE A 266 -1.48 -0.22 9.84
N PHE A 267 -1.50 -1.51 9.50
CA PHE A 267 -2.08 -1.92 8.22
C PHE A 267 -2.63 -3.34 8.23
N ASN A 268 -3.09 -3.85 9.38
CA ASN A 268 -3.60 -5.21 9.44
C ASN A 268 -4.77 -5.41 10.41
N THR A 269 -5.59 -4.38 10.65
CA THR A 269 -6.66 -4.46 11.66
C THR A 269 -7.67 -5.58 11.39
N TYR A 270 -8.36 -5.99 12.44
CA TYR A 270 -9.34 -7.06 12.41
C TYR A 270 -10.76 -6.57 12.65
N PRO A 271 -11.76 -7.31 12.15
CA PRO A 271 -13.16 -6.94 12.31
C PRO A 271 -13.69 -7.01 13.75
N GLY A 272 -12.91 -7.54 14.69
CA GLY A 272 -13.36 -7.73 16.07
C GLY A 272 -14.53 -8.70 16.18
N SER A 273 -15.43 -8.39 17.13
CA SER A 273 -16.67 -9.14 17.42
C SER A 273 -17.66 -9.15 16.25
N SER A 274 -18.73 -9.94 16.38
CA SER A 274 -19.78 -10.06 15.36
C SER A 274 -20.52 -8.75 15.07
N ASP A 275 -20.52 -7.79 16.01
CA ASP A 275 -21.12 -6.46 15.87
C ASP A 275 -20.10 -5.37 15.47
N GLY A 276 -18.87 -5.74 15.11
CA GLY A 276 -17.79 -4.81 14.78
C GLY A 276 -18.14 -3.81 13.67
N ALA A 277 -18.79 -4.27 12.58
CA ALA A 277 -19.21 -3.39 11.48
C ALA A 277 -20.24 -2.34 11.93
N ARG A 278 -21.18 -2.74 12.80
CA ARG A 278 -22.17 -1.85 13.38
C ARG A 278 -21.48 -0.79 14.25
N ARG A 279 -20.56 -1.19 15.13
CA ARG A 279 -19.79 -0.27 15.99
C ARG A 279 -18.94 0.70 15.16
N TYR A 280 -18.25 0.20 14.14
CA TYR A 280 -17.47 1.02 13.22
C TYR A 280 -18.31 2.16 12.61
N ARG A 281 -19.57 1.86 12.25
CA ARG A 281 -20.50 2.83 11.66
C ARG A 281 -21.11 3.79 12.69
N GLU A 282 -21.52 3.27 13.84
CA GLU A 282 -22.41 3.98 14.78
C GLU A 282 -21.69 4.64 15.96
N SER A 283 -20.53 4.13 16.38
CA SER A 283 -19.86 4.64 17.58
C SER A 283 -19.49 6.11 17.45
N ALA A 284 -19.58 6.84 18.56
CA ALA A 284 -19.15 8.23 18.62
C ALA A 284 -17.61 8.34 18.45
N ASN A 285 -17.11 9.51 18.07
CA ASN A 285 -15.68 9.69 17.80
C ASN A 285 -14.80 9.53 19.05
N ASN A 286 -15.32 9.91 20.22
CA ASN A 286 -14.64 9.79 21.51
C ASN A 286 -14.74 8.38 22.13
N GLU A 287 -15.58 7.49 21.59
CA GLU A 287 -15.72 6.12 22.07
C GLU A 287 -14.61 5.25 21.48
N THR A 288 -13.43 5.25 22.10
CA THR A 288 -12.31 4.40 21.71
C THR A 288 -12.12 3.20 22.63
N GLU A 289 -12.53 3.31 23.90
CA GLU A 289 -12.39 2.27 24.94
C GLU A 289 -13.37 1.09 24.75
N ASN A 290 -14.56 1.34 24.20
CA ASN A 290 -15.61 0.32 24.00
C ASN A 290 -15.59 -0.37 22.63
N LEU A 291 -14.63 0.00 21.77
CA LEU A 291 -14.42 -0.62 20.45
C LEU A 291 -13.57 -1.91 20.53
N GLY A 292 -13.20 -2.33 21.74
CA GLY A 292 -12.47 -3.56 22.03
C GLY A 292 -10.97 -3.49 21.84
N GLY A 293 -10.35 -4.63 21.53
CA GLY A 293 -8.89 -4.77 21.53
C GLY A 293 -8.15 -3.82 20.58
N GLU A 294 -6.87 -3.57 20.83
CA GLU A 294 -6.00 -2.72 19.98
C GLU A 294 -6.02 -3.16 18.51
N MET A 295 -6.18 -4.46 18.26
CA MET A 295 -6.22 -5.05 16.92
C MET A 295 -7.53 -4.79 16.14
N TRP A 296 -8.59 -4.27 16.77
CA TRP A 296 -9.88 -4.09 16.09
C TRP A 296 -9.93 -2.79 15.30
N ALA A 297 -10.55 -2.86 14.13
CA ALA A 297 -10.69 -1.75 13.19
C ALA A 297 -11.54 -0.61 13.77
N ARG A 298 -11.10 0.62 13.53
CA ARG A 298 -11.71 1.89 13.91
C ARG A 298 -11.68 2.85 12.72
N ARG A 299 -12.51 3.90 12.74
CA ARG A 299 -12.44 4.94 11.69
C ARG A 299 -11.07 5.64 11.74
N GLY A 300 -10.36 5.61 10.61
CA GLY A 300 -9.00 6.13 10.47
C GLY A 300 -7.93 5.03 10.36
N ASP A 301 -8.28 3.78 10.67
CA ASP A 301 -7.50 2.62 10.25
C ASP A 301 -7.62 2.43 8.72
N TRP A 302 -6.55 1.95 8.09
CA TRP A 302 -6.51 1.88 6.63
C TRP A 302 -7.22 0.67 6.05
N VAL A 303 -6.97 -0.50 6.62
CA VAL A 303 -7.42 -1.77 6.06
C VAL A 303 -7.82 -2.73 7.16
N ILE A 304 -8.89 -3.47 6.89
CA ILE A 304 -9.35 -4.58 7.70
C ILE A 304 -9.09 -5.91 6.99
N HIS A 305 -8.69 -6.92 7.75
CA HIS A 305 -8.33 -8.24 7.27
C HIS A 305 -9.25 -9.29 7.91
N PHE A 306 -9.87 -10.15 7.11
CA PHE A 306 -10.82 -11.17 7.59
C PHE A 306 -10.13 -12.53 7.80
N ALA A 307 -8.97 -12.50 8.48
CA ALA A 307 -8.11 -13.65 8.73
C ALA A 307 -8.67 -14.59 9.80
N GLY A 308 -8.90 -15.86 9.42
CA GLY A 308 -9.39 -16.88 10.33
C GLY A 308 -10.84 -16.63 10.80
N HIS A 309 -11.65 -17.70 10.87
CA HIS A 309 -13.03 -17.61 11.35
C HIS A 309 -13.14 -18.32 12.69
N ARG A 310 -13.22 -17.56 13.78
CA ARG A 310 -13.36 -18.11 15.15
C ARG A 310 -14.68 -17.75 15.83
N ASP A 311 -15.48 -16.85 15.25
CA ASP A 311 -16.70 -16.29 15.86
C ASP A 311 -18.01 -16.89 15.33
N GLY A 312 -17.92 -17.96 14.52
CA GLY A 312 -19.09 -18.69 14.01
C GLY A 312 -19.82 -18.03 12.84
N LYS A 313 -19.54 -16.75 12.51
CA LYS A 313 -20.10 -16.08 11.33
C LYS A 313 -19.30 -16.45 10.08
N ARG A 314 -19.98 -16.72 8.97
CA ARG A 314 -19.30 -17.03 7.70
C ARG A 314 -18.61 -15.78 7.15
N ARG A 315 -17.39 -15.93 6.61
CA ARG A 315 -16.60 -14.85 5.97
C ARG A 315 -17.45 -13.91 5.13
N ARG A 316 -18.24 -14.49 4.22
CA ARG A 316 -19.14 -13.78 3.31
C ARG A 316 -20.03 -12.79 4.05
N GLU A 317 -20.76 -13.24 5.06
CA GLU A 317 -21.70 -12.39 5.79
C GLU A 317 -20.95 -11.29 6.55
N LYS A 318 -19.80 -11.62 7.13
CA LYS A 318 -18.98 -10.66 7.88
C LYS A 318 -18.40 -9.58 6.96
N MET A 319 -17.87 -9.96 5.80
CA MET A 319 -17.38 -9.00 4.81
C MET A 319 -18.50 -8.15 4.24
N THR A 320 -19.68 -8.72 3.96
CA THR A 320 -20.84 -7.95 3.49
C THR A 320 -21.21 -6.83 4.47
N ASP A 321 -21.37 -7.15 5.76
CA ASP A 321 -21.70 -6.14 6.78
C ASP A 321 -20.66 -5.00 6.82
N TRP A 322 -19.37 -5.36 6.74
CA TRP A 322 -18.28 -4.37 6.78
C TRP A 322 -18.23 -3.52 5.51
N LEU A 323 -18.49 -4.11 4.34
CA LEU A 323 -18.58 -3.36 3.09
C LEU A 323 -19.77 -2.39 3.13
N ASP A 324 -20.91 -2.81 3.66
CA ASP A 324 -22.08 -1.93 3.86
C ASP A 324 -21.76 -0.79 4.85
N ALA A 325 -21.00 -1.08 5.91
CA ALA A 325 -20.53 -0.08 6.87
C ALA A 325 -19.55 0.92 6.23
N VAL A 326 -18.62 0.46 5.39
CA VAL A 326 -17.67 1.33 4.67
C VAL A 326 -18.42 2.24 3.70
N ASP A 327 -19.33 1.68 2.89
CA ASP A 327 -20.12 2.44 1.92
C ASP A 327 -20.97 3.52 2.62
N ALA A 328 -21.54 3.20 3.79
CA ALA A 328 -22.34 4.14 4.58
C ALA A 328 -21.51 5.20 5.34
N THR A 329 -20.21 4.97 5.57
CA THR A 329 -19.36 5.86 6.37
C THR A 329 -18.72 6.97 5.53
N GLY A 330 -18.51 6.75 4.23
CA GLY A 330 -18.00 7.80 3.34
C GLY A 330 -16.59 8.30 3.71
N ASN A 331 -16.33 9.60 3.50
CA ASN A 331 -15.06 10.23 3.86
C ASN A 331 -15.07 10.70 5.31
N ILE A 332 -14.45 9.92 6.20
CA ILE A 332 -14.34 10.22 7.63
C ILE A 332 -13.59 11.52 7.94
N TRP A 333 -12.74 12.00 7.02
CA TRP A 333 -11.99 13.24 7.20
C TRP A 333 -12.85 14.47 6.93
N GLU A 334 -13.73 14.39 5.94
CA GLU A 334 -14.70 15.45 5.61
C GLU A 334 -15.76 15.60 6.70
N GLU A 335 -16.22 14.48 7.26
CA GLU A 335 -17.24 14.48 8.33
C GLU A 335 -16.66 14.71 9.73
N ASP A 336 -15.33 14.85 9.87
CA ASP A 336 -14.63 14.90 11.16
C ASP A 336 -15.01 13.72 12.08
N ARG A 337 -14.97 12.49 11.54
CA ARG A 337 -15.37 11.25 12.22
C ARG A 337 -14.22 10.30 12.53
N VAL A 338 -12.99 10.80 12.48
CA VAL A 338 -11.78 10.01 12.76
C VAL A 338 -11.76 9.59 14.23
N GLN A 339 -11.57 8.30 14.47
CA GLN A 339 -11.40 7.72 15.82
C GLN A 339 -9.94 7.41 16.14
N ARG A 340 -9.13 7.18 15.10
CA ARG A 340 -7.72 6.82 15.22
C ARG A 340 -6.92 7.41 14.07
N ASP A 341 -6.05 8.36 14.38
CA ASP A 341 -5.03 8.83 13.44
C ASP A 341 -3.66 8.26 13.82
N LEU A 342 -3.13 7.39 12.95
CA LEU A 342 -1.83 6.75 13.13
C LEU A 342 -0.65 7.57 12.62
N SER A 343 -0.86 8.78 12.11
CA SER A 343 0.21 9.62 11.52
C SER A 343 1.37 9.86 12.49
N ASP A 344 1.08 10.31 13.72
CA ASP A 344 2.11 10.51 14.74
C ASP A 344 2.72 9.21 15.28
N PRO A 345 1.92 8.16 15.61
CA PRO A 345 2.45 6.84 15.97
C PRO A 345 3.43 6.27 14.94
N ILE A 346 3.13 6.36 13.65
CA ILE A 346 3.99 5.85 12.57
C ILE A 346 5.30 6.65 12.51
N ARG A 347 5.22 7.99 12.54
CA ARG A 347 6.42 8.84 12.59
C ARG A 347 7.29 8.52 13.80
N GLY A 348 6.67 8.40 14.97
CA GLY A 348 7.35 8.03 16.21
C GLY A 348 8.04 6.67 16.13
N PHE A 349 7.38 5.67 15.53
CA PHE A 349 7.95 4.33 15.33
C PHE A 349 9.21 4.35 14.45
N TRP A 350 9.16 5.05 13.31
CA TRP A 350 10.32 5.14 12.42
C TRP A 350 11.46 5.93 13.04
N LYS A 351 11.15 7.00 13.77
CA LYS A 351 12.14 7.76 14.52
C LYS A 351 12.84 6.92 15.59
N ALA A 352 12.09 6.17 16.39
CA ALA A 352 12.64 5.26 17.39
C ALA A 352 13.47 4.13 16.77
N SER A 353 13.16 3.74 15.53
CA SER A 353 13.91 2.74 14.75
C SER A 353 15.16 3.30 14.06
N GLY A 354 15.48 4.59 14.25
CA GLY A 354 16.64 5.24 13.64
C GLY A 354 16.46 5.62 12.16
N LEU A 355 15.23 5.67 11.67
CA LEU A 355 14.87 5.99 10.28
C LEU A 355 14.17 7.34 10.12
N ASP A 356 14.47 8.31 11.00
CA ASP A 356 14.02 9.70 10.88
C ASP A 356 14.76 10.38 9.71
N ILE A 357 14.04 10.85 8.70
CA ILE A 357 14.58 11.71 7.64
C ILE A 357 13.88 13.06 7.77
N ARG A 358 14.64 14.05 8.25
CA ARG A 358 14.28 15.47 8.20
C ARG A 358 14.32 16.00 6.78
#